data_AF-A0A536G8A3-F1
#
_entry.id   AF-A0A536G8A3-F1
#
_cell.length_a   1.000
_cell.length_b   1.000
_cell.length_c   1.000
_cell.angle_alpha   90.00
_cell.angle_beta   90.00
_cell.angle_gamma   90.00
#
_symmetry.space_group_name_H-M   'P 1'
#
loop_
_entity.id
_entity.type
_entity.pdbx_description
1 polymer ?
#
loop_
_entity_poly.entity_id
_entity_poly.type
_entity_poly.pdbx_seq_one_letter_code
_entity_poly.pdbx_strand_id
1 'polypeptide(L)'
;MKARARQAYDIGIYIVVAATVLQFFLAGLGIFVDTSLFFWHTTVNPFLVGVLPLVLVAFGWYAGIDRRTLLLTASMFGLVVLQSLLLFPYRSAAQGPIRVISALHALNAVFIFWIALHLLDRVRFPARA
;
A
#
# COMPACT_ATOMS: atom_id res chain seq x y z
N MET A 1 3.65 -22.97 -15.68
CA MET A 1 2.56 -22.13 -15.14
C MET A 1 2.97 -21.46 -13.83
N LYS A 2 3.33 -22.21 -12.78
CA LYS A 2 3.78 -21.64 -11.48
C LYS A 2 4.93 -20.63 -11.58
N ALA A 3 5.93 -20.88 -12.42
CA ALA A 3 7.05 -19.94 -12.63
C ALA A 3 6.60 -18.58 -13.19
N ARG A 4 5.65 -18.56 -14.13
CA ARG A 4 5.06 -17.32 -14.65
C ARG A 4 4.23 -16.60 -13.59
N ALA A 5 3.48 -17.33 -12.78
CA ALA A 5 2.73 -16.76 -11.67
C ALA A 5 3.66 -16.14 -10.61
N ARG A 6 4.80 -16.79 -10.32
CA ARG A 6 5.85 -16.22 -9.46
C ARG A 6 6.44 -14.94 -10.04
N GLN A 7 6.80 -14.97 -11.33
CA GLN A 7 7.30 -13.78 -12.01
C GLN A 7 6.29 -12.62 -11.99
N ALA A 8 5.00 -12.91 -12.20
CA ALA A 8 3.93 -11.92 -12.10
C ALA A 8 3.79 -11.37 -10.68
N TYR A 9 3.90 -12.22 -9.66
CA TYR A 9 3.96 -11.80 -8.26
C TYR A 9 5.13 -10.84 -8.02
N ASP A 10 6.34 -11.24 -8.43
CA ASP A 10 7.57 -10.46 -8.22
C ASP A 10 7.47 -9.08 -8.91
N ILE A 11 7.10 -9.05 -10.19
CA ILE A 11 6.89 -7.78 -10.94
C ILE A 11 5.80 -6.93 -10.26
N GLY A 12 4.73 -7.56 -9.80
CA GLY A 12 3.66 -6.88 -9.07
C GLY A 12 4.16 -6.18 -7.81
N ILE A 13 5.08 -6.79 -7.05
CA ILE A 13 5.67 -6.16 -5.87
C ILE A 13 6.48 -4.92 -6.25
N TYR A 14 7.26 -4.95 -7.34
CA TYR A 14 7.94 -3.74 -7.84
C TYR A 14 6.95 -2.63 -8.19
N ILE A 15 5.83 -2.97 -8.83
CA ILE A 15 4.76 -2.01 -9.14
C ILE A 15 4.15 -1.43 -7.87
N VAL A 16 3.86 -2.24 -6.86
CA VAL A 16 3.32 -1.79 -5.57
C VAL A 16 4.27 -0.79 -4.88
N VAL A 17 5.57 -1.07 -4.89
CA VAL A 17 6.58 -0.14 -4.32
C VAL A 17 6.58 1.18 -5.08
N ALA A 18 6.63 1.15 -6.40
CA ALA A 18 6.61 2.36 -7.24
C ALA A 18 5.31 3.16 -7.02
N ALA A 19 4.16 2.49 -6.98
CA ALA A 19 2.86 3.12 -6.69
C ALA A 19 2.81 3.73 -5.28
N THR A 20 3.47 3.12 -4.29
CA THR A 20 3.56 3.64 -2.93
C THR A 20 4.42 4.90 -2.89
N VAL A 21 5.56 4.94 -3.58
CA VAL A 21 6.35 6.19 -3.73
C VAL A 21 5.54 7.27 -4.43
N LEU A 22 4.83 6.90 -5.51
CA LEU A 22 3.94 7.78 -6.23
C LEU A 22 2.84 8.35 -5.33
N GLN A 23 2.37 7.61 -4.32
CA GLN A 23 1.37 8.14 -3.38
C GLN A 23 1.86 9.36 -2.62
N PHE A 24 3.10 9.35 -2.13
CA PHE A 24 3.67 10.51 -1.43
C PHE A 24 3.83 11.69 -2.37
N PHE A 25 4.29 11.43 -3.60
CA PHE A 25 4.45 12.48 -4.60
C PHE A 25 3.11 13.13 -4.96
N LEU A 26 2.07 12.33 -5.23
CA LEU A 26 0.72 12.84 -5.53
C LEU A 26 0.10 13.60 -4.34
N ALA A 27 0.33 13.14 -3.11
CA ALA A 27 -0.08 13.88 -1.92
C ALA A 27 0.62 15.24 -1.84
N GLY A 28 1.94 15.27 -2.08
CA GLY A 28 2.73 16.51 -2.13
C GLY A 28 2.24 17.47 -3.21
N LEU A 29 1.96 16.98 -4.42
CA LEU A 29 1.38 17.78 -5.50
C LEU A 29 0.02 18.37 -5.11
N GLY A 30 -0.83 17.60 -4.43
CA GLY A 30 -2.12 18.08 -3.90
C GLY A 30 -1.97 19.21 -2.88
N ILE A 31 -0.93 19.15 -2.04
CA ILE A 31 -0.65 20.17 -1.00
C ILE A 31 -0.01 21.43 -1.60
N PHE A 32 0.99 21.26 -2.47
CA PHE A 32 1.90 22.35 -2.86
C PHE A 32 1.63 22.92 -4.26
N VAL A 33 0.88 22.22 -5.12
CA VAL A 33 0.66 22.62 -6.51
C VAL A 33 -0.81 22.87 -6.82
N ASP A 34 -1.65 21.83 -6.73
CA ASP A 34 -3.07 21.93 -7.03
C ASP A 34 -3.88 20.85 -6.31
N THR A 35 -4.87 21.28 -5.52
CA THR A 35 -5.79 20.40 -4.79
C THR A 35 -6.57 19.42 -5.69
N SER A 36 -6.77 19.72 -6.98
CA SER A 36 -7.40 18.78 -7.93
C SER A 36 -6.61 17.48 -8.07
N LEU A 37 -5.29 17.52 -7.85
CA LEU A 37 -4.39 16.37 -7.94
C LEU A 37 -4.60 15.37 -6.79
N PHE A 38 -5.30 15.75 -5.71
CA PHE A 38 -5.74 14.80 -4.70
C PHE A 38 -6.68 13.72 -5.27
N PHE A 39 -7.35 13.94 -6.41
CA PHE A 39 -8.13 12.90 -7.07
C PHE A 39 -7.26 11.67 -7.39
N TRP A 40 -6.08 11.87 -7.97
CA TRP A 40 -5.15 10.79 -8.30
C TRP A 40 -4.63 10.09 -7.04
N HIS A 41 -4.34 10.86 -5.98
CA HIS A 41 -3.89 10.35 -4.69
C HIS A 41 -4.97 9.56 -3.94
N THR A 42 -6.22 10.01 -3.94
CA THR A 42 -7.27 9.49 -3.06
C THR A 42 -8.19 8.47 -3.74
N THR A 43 -8.24 8.50 -5.08
CA THR A 43 -9.18 7.66 -5.85
C THR A 43 -8.44 6.64 -6.70
N VAL A 44 -7.48 7.07 -7.51
CA VAL A 44 -6.89 6.18 -8.54
C VAL A 44 -5.72 5.35 -8.00
N ASN A 45 -4.70 5.98 -7.43
CA ASN A 45 -3.49 5.28 -7.01
C ASN A 45 -3.69 4.28 -5.84
N PRO A 46 -4.66 4.46 -4.91
CA PRO A 46 -4.95 3.46 -3.89
C PRO A 46 -5.33 2.07 -4.43
N PHE A 47 -5.84 1.97 -5.66
CA PHE A 47 -6.08 0.67 -6.29
C PHE A 47 -4.78 -0.13 -6.48
N LEU A 48 -3.68 0.53 -6.85
CA LEU A 48 -2.38 -0.12 -7.02
C LEU A 48 -1.71 -0.44 -5.68
N VAL A 49 -1.93 0.38 -4.65
CA VAL A 49 -1.32 0.16 -3.33
C VAL A 49 -2.13 -0.80 -2.46
N GLY A 50 -3.45 -0.87 -2.63
CA GLY A 50 -4.35 -1.68 -1.80
C GLY A 50 -4.95 -2.89 -2.52
N VAL A 51 -5.49 -2.72 -3.72
CA VAL A 51 -6.24 -3.80 -4.42
C VAL A 51 -5.29 -4.74 -5.18
N LEU A 52 -4.28 -4.21 -5.87
CA LEU A 52 -3.28 -5.05 -6.56
C LEU A 52 -2.63 -6.08 -5.61
N PRO A 53 -2.20 -5.74 -4.38
CA PRO A 53 -1.71 -6.74 -3.43
C PRO A 53 -2.66 -7.92 -3.19
N LEU A 54 -3.98 -7.73 -3.17
CA LEU A 54 -4.93 -8.84 -3.04
C LEU A 54 -4.87 -9.79 -4.24
N VAL A 55 -4.75 -9.23 -5.44
CA VAL A 55 -4.55 -10.01 -6.67
C VAL A 55 -3.22 -10.76 -6.60
N LEU A 56 -2.15 -10.10 -6.12
CA LEU A 56 -0.84 -10.72 -5.94
C LEU A 56 -0.87 -11.85 -4.90
N VAL A 57 -1.68 -11.76 -3.84
CA VAL A 57 -1.86 -12.87 -2.90
C VAL A 57 -2.35 -14.13 -3.62
N ALA A 58 -3.28 -14.00 -4.59
CA ALA A 58 -3.76 -15.15 -5.37
C ALA A 58 -2.65 -15.74 -6.26
N PHE A 59 -1.89 -14.89 -6.97
CA PHE A 59 -0.74 -15.35 -7.77
C PHE A 59 0.35 -16.01 -6.91
N GLY A 60 0.70 -15.38 -5.79
CA GLY A 60 1.72 -15.87 -4.87
C GLY A 60 1.30 -17.19 -4.21
N TRP A 61 0.03 -17.33 -3.82
CA TRP A 61 -0.50 -18.58 -3.29
C TRP A 61 -0.39 -19.72 -4.32
N TYR A 62 -0.82 -19.47 -5.57
CA TYR A 62 -0.68 -20.46 -6.64
C TYR A 62 0.79 -20.79 -6.97
N ALA A 63 1.67 -19.80 -6.86
CA ALA A 63 3.12 -19.95 -7.08
C ALA A 63 3.87 -20.60 -5.92
N GLY A 64 3.22 -20.85 -4.77
CA GLY A 64 3.85 -21.44 -3.59
C GLY A 64 4.74 -20.48 -2.80
N ILE A 65 4.45 -19.18 -2.83
CA ILE A 65 5.07 -18.18 -1.93
C ILE A 65 4.70 -18.52 -0.48
N ASP A 66 5.65 -18.32 0.44
CA ASP A 66 5.44 -18.66 1.84
C ASP A 66 4.31 -17.83 2.48
N ARG A 67 3.62 -18.43 3.46
CA ARG A 67 2.45 -17.81 4.09
C ARG A 67 2.77 -16.47 4.76
N ARG A 68 3.98 -16.27 5.31
CA ARG A 68 4.32 -15.01 5.99
C ARG A 68 4.42 -13.88 4.96
N THR A 69 5.03 -14.14 3.81
CA THR A 69 5.11 -13.18 2.70
C THR A 69 3.72 -12.90 2.11
N LEU A 70 2.85 -13.89 1.99
CA LEU A 70 1.46 -13.69 1.55
C LEU A 70 0.65 -12.85 2.54
N LEU A 71 0.78 -13.11 3.85
CA LEU A 71 0.13 -12.30 4.88
C LEU A 71 0.65 -10.85 4.88
N LEU A 72 1.94 -10.65 4.66
CA LEU A 72 2.54 -9.33 4.51
C LEU A 72 2.04 -8.62 3.24
N THR A 73 1.77 -9.36 2.17
CA THR A 73 1.18 -8.81 0.95
C THR A 73 -0.27 -8.41 1.19
N ALA A 74 -1.06 -9.27 1.85
CA ALA A 74 -2.45 -9.00 2.20
C ALA A 74 -2.61 -7.82 3.17
N SER A 75 -1.64 -7.63 4.08
CA SER A 75 -1.70 -6.53 5.07
C SER A 75 -1.69 -5.16 4.42
N MET A 76 -1.12 -5.00 3.21
CA MET A 76 -1.18 -3.76 2.44
C MET A 76 -2.62 -3.26 2.26
N PHE A 77 -3.55 -4.16 1.91
CA PHE A 77 -4.96 -3.80 1.79
C PHE A 77 -5.54 -3.34 3.13
N GLY A 78 -5.29 -4.09 4.20
CA GLY A 78 -5.74 -3.73 5.55
C GLY A 78 -5.21 -2.37 6.00
N LEU A 79 -3.95 -2.05 5.69
CA LEU A 79 -3.33 -0.76 6.00
C LEU A 79 -3.91 0.37 5.15
N VAL A 80 -4.30 0.14 3.89
CA VAL A 80 -5.00 1.13 3.06
C VAL A 80 -6.44 1.39 3.55
N VAL A 81 -7.11 0.35 4.06
CA VAL A 81 -8.40 0.53 4.75
C VAL A 81 -8.21 1.36 6.02
N LEU A 82 -7.22 1.01 6.85
CA LEU A 82 -6.86 1.79 8.03
C LEU A 82 -6.52 3.24 7.68
N GLN A 83 -5.78 3.47 6.59
CA GLN A 83 -5.44 4.80 6.08
C GLN A 83 -6.68 5.66 5.84
N SER A 84 -7.76 5.05 5.32
CA SER A 84 -9.05 5.70 5.08
C SER A 84 -9.81 5.97 6.39
N LEU A 85 -9.81 5.00 7.31
CA LEU A 85 -10.46 5.13 8.62
C LEU A 85 -9.82 6.24 9.47
N LEU A 86 -8.50 6.40 9.42
CA LEU A 86 -7.79 7.45 10.15
C LEU A 86 -8.22 8.86 9.72
N LEU A 87 -8.73 9.05 8.49
CA LEU A 87 -9.27 10.34 8.04
C LEU A 87 -10.71 10.61 8.50
N PHE A 88 -11.40 9.63 9.08
CA PHE A 88 -12.80 9.79 9.46
C PHE A 88 -13.05 10.98 10.41
N PRO A 89 -12.28 11.18 11.50
CA PRO A 89 -12.48 12.33 12.39
C PRO A 89 -12.33 13.69 11.70
N TYR A 90 -11.38 13.80 10.76
CA TYR A 90 -11.22 15.01 9.95
C TYR A 90 -12.43 15.24 9.03
N ARG A 91 -12.91 14.18 8.35
CA ARG A 91 -14.06 14.27 7.42
C ARG A 91 -15.39 14.55 8.12
N SER A 92 -15.55 14.13 9.37
CA SER A 92 -16.74 14.39 10.18
C SER A 92 -16.72 15.74 10.92
N ALA A 93 -15.72 16.59 10.65
CA ALA A 93 -15.52 17.88 11.32
C ALA A 93 -15.44 17.78 12.86
N ALA A 94 -14.98 16.63 13.37
CA ALA A 94 -14.82 16.42 14.81
C ALA A 94 -13.80 17.41 15.40
N GLN A 95 -14.03 17.85 16.63
CA GLN A 95 -13.22 18.87 17.30
C GLN A 95 -12.43 18.28 18.47
N GLY A 96 -11.36 18.98 18.88
CA GLY A 96 -10.57 18.60 20.05
C GLY A 96 -9.72 17.33 19.83
N PRO A 97 -9.43 16.56 20.89
CA PRO A 97 -8.45 15.46 20.86
C PRO A 97 -8.72 14.38 19.82
N ILE A 98 -9.98 14.12 19.50
CA ILE A 98 -10.35 13.07 18.54
C ILE A 98 -9.87 13.39 17.11
N ARG A 99 -9.74 14.69 16.76
CA ARG A 99 -9.22 15.13 15.45
C ARG A 99 -7.73 14.83 15.31
N VAL A 100 -7.00 14.79 16.42
CA VAL A 100 -5.54 14.48 16.44
C VAL A 100 -5.27 13.06 15.95
N ILE A 101 -6.23 12.14 16.09
CA ILE A 101 -6.12 10.77 15.57
C ILE A 101 -5.89 10.77 14.05
N SER A 102 -6.44 11.75 13.32
CA SER A 102 -6.20 11.86 11.87
C SER A 102 -4.75 12.16 11.50
N ALA A 103 -3.92 12.65 12.42
CA ALA A 103 -2.49 12.78 12.19
C ALA A 103 -1.78 11.42 12.02
N LEU A 104 -2.34 10.33 12.57
CA LEU A 104 -1.81 8.98 12.38
C LEU A 104 -1.88 8.53 10.92
N HIS A 105 -2.70 9.16 10.08
CA HIS A 105 -2.73 8.90 8.64
C HIS A 105 -1.34 9.06 7.99
N ALA A 106 -0.58 10.08 8.39
CA ALA A 106 0.77 10.29 7.87
C ALA A 106 1.73 9.18 8.35
N LEU A 107 1.64 8.77 9.62
CA LEU A 107 2.46 7.69 10.17
C LEU A 107 2.12 6.34 9.54
N ASN A 108 0.84 6.05 9.31
CA ASN A 108 0.41 4.83 8.64
C ASN A 108 0.86 4.80 7.16
N ALA A 109 0.96 5.94 6.48
CA ALA A 109 1.59 6.02 5.15
C ALA A 109 3.07 5.57 5.20
N VAL A 110 3.83 6.07 6.18
CA VAL A 110 5.24 5.65 6.37
C VAL A 110 5.32 4.15 6.67
N PHE A 111 4.38 3.62 7.46
CA PHE A 111 4.31 2.19 7.74
C PHE A 111 3.99 1.36 6.50
N ILE A 112 3.05 1.78 5.65
CA ILE A 112 2.76 1.15 4.35
C ILE A 112 4.01 1.13 3.47
N PHE A 113 4.74 2.24 3.41
CA PHE A 113 6.00 2.29 2.66
C PHE A 113 7.05 1.32 3.20
N TRP A 114 7.21 1.25 4.52
CA TRP A 114 8.09 0.30 5.17
C TRP A 114 7.74 -1.15 4.84
N ILE A 115 6.46 -1.51 4.86
CA ILE A 115 5.97 -2.84 4.46
C ILE A 115 6.25 -3.12 2.98
N ALA A 116 6.05 -2.13 2.09
CA ALA A 116 6.35 -2.28 0.68
C ALA A 116 7.83 -2.58 0.43
N LEU A 117 8.75 -1.92 1.15
CA LEU A 117 10.18 -2.23 1.09
C LEU A 117 10.48 -3.64 1.62
N HIS A 118 9.83 -4.07 2.71
CA HIS A 118 10.01 -5.44 3.23
C HIS A 118 9.55 -6.50 2.21
N LEU A 119 8.46 -6.26 1.50
CA LEU A 119 8.02 -7.13 0.40
C LEU A 119 9.03 -7.17 -0.73
N LEU A 120 9.62 -6.03 -1.09
CA LEU A 120 10.68 -5.96 -2.10
C LEU A 120 11.90 -6.78 -1.70
N ASP A 121 12.29 -6.74 -0.42
CA ASP A 121 13.40 -7.55 0.08
C ASP A 121 13.11 -9.05 -0.03
N ARG A 122 11.86 -9.49 0.19
CA ARG A 122 11.45 -10.90 -0.02
C ARG A 122 11.58 -11.35 -1.47
N VAL A 123 11.38 -10.44 -2.42
CA VAL A 123 11.52 -10.71 -3.86
C VAL A 123 12.99 -10.72 -4.27
N ARG A 124 13.79 -9.76 -3.77
CA ARG A 124 15.22 -9.63 -4.12
C ARG A 124 16.11 -10.68 -3.46
N PHE A 125 15.77 -11.04 -2.22
CA PHE A 125 16.55 -11.96 -1.39
C PHE A 125 15.63 -13.07 -0.86
N PRO A 126 15.14 -13.96 -1.73
CA PRO A 126 14.30 -15.06 -1.29
C PRO A 126 15.08 -15.93 -0.30
N ALA A 127 14.44 -16.26 0.84
CA ALA A 127 15.02 -17.17 1.81
C ALA A 127 15.42 -18.47 1.08
N ARG A 128 16.66 -18.92 1.28
CA ARG A 128 17.13 -20.20 0.72
C ARG A 128 16.22 -21.30 1.27
N ALA A 129 15.62 -22.07 0.37
CA ALA A 129 14.80 -23.24 0.69
C ALA A 129 15.64 -24.34 1.33
#